data_AF-A0A3C0UFQ6-F1
#
_entry.id   AF-A0A3C0UFQ6-F1
#
_cell.length_a   1.000
_cell.length_b   1.000
_cell.length_c   1.000
_cell.angle_alpha   90.00
_cell.angle_beta   90.00
_cell.angle_gamma   90.00
#
_symmetry.space_group_name_H-M   'P 1'
#
loop_
_entity.id
_entity.type
_entity.pdbx_description
1 polymer ?
#
loop_
_entity_poly.entity_id
_entity_poly.type
_entity_poly.pdbx_seq_one_letter_code
_entity_poly.pdbx_strand_id
1 'polypeptide(L)' 'MNNFLTTDLYGITSEEHSLGRSNIDVVRELVEAGIKVVQYREKDKKSRQMYEECLAIREITRQANVT' A
#
# COMPACT_ATOMS: atom_id res chain seq x y z
N MET A 1 12.53 -6.16 14.76
CA MET A 1 11.89 -6.26 13.44
C MET A 1 10.71 -7.19 13.59
N ASN A 2 9.49 -6.71 13.31
CA ASN A 2 8.33 -7.60 13.28
C ASN A 2 8.45 -8.51 12.05
N ASN A 3 8.24 -9.81 12.24
CA ASN A 3 8.21 -10.75 11.14
C ASN A 3 6.96 -10.47 10.29
N PHE A 4 7.11 -10.00 9.05
CA PHE A 4 5.96 -9.68 8.21
C PHE A 4 5.07 -10.91 7.93
N LEU A 5 5.57 -12.13 8.15
CA LEU A 5 4.78 -13.36 8.06
C LEU A 5 3.83 -13.58 9.25
N THR A 6 3.90 -12.78 10.31
CA THR A 6 2.98 -12.88 11.46
C THR A 6 1.73 -12.01 11.29
N THR A 7 1.20 -11.93 10.06
CA THR A 7 -0.05 -11.25 9.73
C THR A 7 -1.02 -12.26 9.12
N ASP A 8 -2.31 -12.11 9.39
CA ASP A 8 -3.35 -12.96 8.78
C ASP A 8 -3.64 -12.55 7.34
N LEU A 9 -3.44 -11.27 7.02
CA LEU A 9 -3.77 -10.68 5.73
C LEU A 9 -2.57 -9.92 5.16
N TYR A 10 -2.32 -10.14 3.86
CA TYR A 10 -1.32 -9.45 3.07
C TYR A 10 -2.01 -8.70 1.92
N GLY A 11 -2.05 -7.37 2.00
CA GLY A 11 -2.67 -6.52 0.99
C GLY A 11 -1.74 -6.28 -0.20
N ILE A 12 -2.27 -6.31 -1.42
CA ILE A 12 -1.55 -5.94 -2.65
C ILE A 12 -2.42 -4.92 -3.39
N THR A 13 -1.83 -3.79 -3.80
CA THR A 13 -2.58 -2.76 -4.53
C THR A 13 -2.94 -3.20 -5.95
N SER A 14 -4.07 -2.70 -6.47
CA SER A 14 -4.52 -2.90 -7.84
C SER A 14 -5.46 -1.77 -8.24
N GLU A 15 -4.89 -0.67 -8.72
CA GLU A 15 -5.63 0.57 -9.03
C GLU A 15 -6.76 0.34 -10.04
N GLU A 16 -6.51 -0.44 -11.09
CA GLU A 16 -7.47 -0.82 -12.13
C GLU A 16 -8.73 -1.53 -11.59
N HIS A 17 -8.65 -2.14 -10.40
CA HIS A 17 -9.75 -2.83 -9.74
C HIS A 17 -10.35 -2.02 -8.57
N SER A 18 -9.92 -0.76 -8.39
CA SER A 18 -10.23 0.06 -7.21
C SER A 18 -11.39 1.06 -7.41
N LEU A 19 -12.23 0.88 -8.45
CA LEU A 19 -13.38 1.75 -8.75
C LEU A 19 -13.03 3.25 -8.81
N GLY A 20 -11.86 3.57 -9.39
CA GLY A 20 -11.37 4.95 -9.55
C GLY A 20 -10.64 5.54 -8.35
N ARG A 21 -10.49 4.80 -7.24
CA ARG A 21 -9.61 5.18 -6.13
C ARG A 21 -8.14 4.98 -6.52
N SER A 22 -7.28 5.89 -6.06
CA SER A 22 -5.83 5.75 -6.25
C SER A 22 -5.25 4.65 -5.35
N ASN A 23 -4.08 4.13 -5.72
CA ASN A 23 -3.33 3.23 -4.83
C ASN A 23 -3.14 3.82 -3.41
N ILE A 24 -2.93 5.14 -3.30
CA ILE A 24 -2.69 5.80 -2.01
C ILE A 24 -3.97 5.76 -1.14
N ASP A 25 -5.14 6.00 -1.73
CA ASP A 25 -6.42 5.96 -1.01
C ASP A 25 -6.73 4.56 -0.50
N VAL A 26 -6.55 3.55 -1.37
CA VAL A 26 -6.73 2.15 -0.98
C VAL A 26 -5.78 1.76 0.14
N VAL A 27 -4.52 2.17 0.09
CA VAL A 27 -3.57 1.87 1.18
C VAL A 27 -4.00 2.52 2.50
N ARG A 28 -4.54 3.74 2.50
CA ARG A 28 -5.09 4.34 3.74
C ARG A 28 -6.21 3.49 4.31
N GLU A 29 -7.17 3.09 3.48
CA GLU A 29 -8.29 2.22 3.90
C GLU A 29 -7.79 0.87 4.44
N LEU A 30 -6.80 0.24 3.79
CA LEU A 30 -6.22 -1.03 4.26
C LEU A 30 -5.56 -0.88 5.64
N VAL A 31 -4.80 0.19 5.83
CA VAL A 31 -4.11 0.48 7.09
C VAL A 31 -5.12 0.77 8.22
N GLU A 32 -6.16 1.56 7.95
CA GLU A 32 -7.25 1.85 8.88
C GLU A 32 -8.04 0.59 9.25
N ALA A 33 -8.21 -0.34 8.31
CA ALA A 33 -8.83 -1.65 8.55
C ALA A 33 -7.93 -2.63 9.33
N GLY A 34 -6.69 -2.24 9.64
CA GLY A 34 -5.78 -3.01 10.49
C GLY A 34 -4.81 -3.93 9.75
N ILE A 35 -4.72 -3.87 8.41
CA ILE A 35 -3.74 -4.63 7.63
C ILE A 35 -2.31 -4.23 8.04
N LYS A 36 -1.44 -5.23 8.23
CA LYS A 36 -0.07 -5.04 8.73
C LYS A 36 1.03 -5.14 7.69
N VAL A 37 0.69 -5.63 6.49
CA VAL A 37 1.62 -5.75 5.36
C VAL A 37 0.93 -5.32 4.07
N VAL A 38 1.56 -4.41 3.32
CA VAL A 38 1.03 -3.88 2.06
C VAL A 38 2.11 -3.92 0.98
N GLN A 39 1.78 -4.48 -0.18
CA GLN A 39 2.63 -4.45 -1.37
C GLN A 39 2.07 -3.46 -2.39
N TYR A 40 2.88 -2.50 -2.78
CA TYR A 40 2.62 -1.69 -3.96
C TYR A 40 2.85 -2.51 -5.23
N ARG A 41 1.86 -2.55 -6.12
CA ARG A 41 1.94 -3.19 -7.43
C ARG A 41 1.31 -2.31 -8.49
N GLU A 42 2.12 -1.95 -9.47
CA GLU A 42 1.73 -1.17 -10.64
C GLU A 42 2.59 -1.60 -11.83
N LYS A 43 1.98 -1.67 -13.02
CA LYS A 43 2.63 -2.19 -14.24
C LYS A 43 2.74 -1.17 -15.36
N ASP A 44 1.80 -0.22 -15.43
CA ASP A 44 1.60 0.58 -16.64
C ASP A 44 1.97 2.06 -16.43
N LYS A 45 2.16 2.50 -15.18
CA LYS A 45 2.56 3.88 -14.88
C LYS A 45 4.05 4.13 -15.15
N LYS A 46 4.38 5.40 -15.38
CA LYS A 46 5.78 5.84 -15.47
C LYS A 46 6.49 5.63 -14.14
N SER A 47 7.75 5.24 -14.18
CA SER A 47 8.55 4.96 -12.98
C SER A 47 8.61 6.13 -12.00
N ARG A 48 8.60 7.38 -12.48
CA ARG A 48 8.54 8.56 -11.61
C ARG A 48 7.24 8.64 -10.83
N GLN A 49 6.09 8.38 -11.48
CA GLN A 49 4.79 8.39 -10.82
C GLN A 49 4.71 7.25 -9.78
N MET A 50 5.19 6.05 -10.14
CA MET A 50 5.27 4.93 -9.20
C MET A 50 6.13 5.25 -7.98
N TYR A 51 7.27 5.93 -8.19
CA TYR A 51 8.15 6.35 -7.11
C TYR A 51 7.47 7.36 -6.17
N GLU A 52 6.80 8.36 -6.73
CA GLU A 52 6.04 9.36 -5.96
C GLU A 52 4.90 8.70 -5.15
N GLU A 53 4.18 7.74 -5.73
CA GLU A 53 3.17 6.93 -5.03
C GLU A 53 3.78 6.10 -3.89
N CYS A 54 4.91 5.42 -4.14
CA CYS A 54 5.62 4.66 -3.12
C CYS A 54 6.09 5.53 -1.94
N LEU A 55 6.55 6.76 -2.20
CA LEU A 55 6.93 7.70 -1.14
C LEU A 55 5.72 8.08 -0.27
N ALA A 56 4.58 8.39 -0.90
CA ALA A 56 3.35 8.71 -0.18
C ALA A 56 2.84 7.53 0.65
N ILE A 57 2.81 6.33 0.05
CA ILE A 57 2.45 5.07 0.73
C ILE A 57 3.40 4.80 1.90
N ARG A 58 4.70 5.03 1.72
CA ARG A 58 5.70 4.80 2.77
C ARG A 58 5.49 5.70 3.99
N GLU A 59 5.09 6.95 3.78
CA GLU A 59 4.77 7.83 4.90
C GLU A 59 3.56 7.32 5.69
N ILE A 60 2.51 6.86 5.01
CA ILE A 60 1.32 6.26 5.63
C ILE A 60 1.71 5.01 6.44
N THR A 61 2.44 4.07 5.83
CA THR A 61 2.80 2.81 6.51
C THR A 61 3.73 3.04 7.69
N ARG A 62 4.65 4.00 7.60
CA ARG A 62 5.55 4.35 8.71
C ARG A 62 4.80 4.91 9.91
N GLN A 63 3.82 5.79 9.68
CA GLN A 63 3.00 6.38 10.76
C GLN A 63 2.17 5.31 11.48
N ALA A 64 1.72 4.27 10.76
CA ALA A 64 0.88 3.21 11.29
C ALA A 64 1.65 1.94 11.75
N ASN A 65 2.99 1.96 11.70
CA ASN A 65 3.84 0.78 11.96
C ASN A 65 3.45 -0.46 11.11
N VAL A 66 3.14 -0.21 9.84
CA VAL A 66 2.83 -1.20 8.81
C VAL A 66 4.07 -1.41 7.94
N THR A 67 4.26 -2.63 7.45
CA THR A 67 5.38 -3.01 6.57
C THR A 67 4.98 -2.93 5.11
#